data_AF-A0A094ARJ1-F1
#
_entry.id   AF-A0A094ARJ1-F1
#
_cell.length_a   1.000
_cell.length_b   1.000
_cell.length_c   1.000
_cell.angle_alpha   90.00
_cell.angle_beta   90.00
_cell.angle_gamma   90.00
#
_symmetry.space_group_name_H-M   'P 1'
#
loop_
_entity.id
_entity.type
_entity.pdbx_description
1 polymer ?
#
loop_
_entity_poly.entity_id
_entity_poly.type
_entity_poly.pdbx_seq_one_letter_code
_entity_poly.pdbx_strand_id
1 'polypeptide(L)'
;MSFRFAHICDLLDRLDQVYSRYPPYLPKDATQKSRDAVLYWFKKHGQKIRHGANGLALLSALFPGRTQRAHELDSKSLEKIISRALSLPSSQVTDLTRWREPGAGESDLGACVERVLNQAVGVSYLNRTATTVPVTDYDSQEIAVQPRASRVTVEEIEQVLMAIASQTPLPPPLERPLALDWTCDAPTESLGRLYQRLPARESKWLTRLILKSYSPVMVPDHLVYELYHPFLPDLLEVEQDFSAALFLLRGMNVPALVHPKYASLAETPKGISAPPDIRID
;
A
#
# COMPACT_ATOMS: atom_id res chain seq x y z
N MET A 1 15.82 7.11 -10.38
CA MET A 1 14.48 6.60 -10.77
C MET A 1 13.70 6.33 -9.49
N SER A 2 12.37 6.37 -9.54
CA SER A 2 11.52 6.21 -8.34
C SER A 2 10.44 5.16 -8.58
N PHE A 3 10.16 4.35 -7.55
CA PHE A 3 9.21 3.26 -7.62
C PHE A 3 7.84 3.71 -7.10
N ARG A 4 6.81 3.70 -7.97
CA ARG A 4 5.47 4.19 -7.60
C ARG A 4 4.83 3.34 -6.50
N PHE A 5 4.24 3.99 -5.50
CA PHE A 5 3.54 3.31 -4.43
C PHE A 5 2.31 2.53 -4.91
N ALA A 6 1.65 3.01 -5.98
CA ALA A 6 0.56 2.28 -6.64
C ALA A 6 0.97 0.85 -7.08
N HIS A 7 2.25 0.63 -7.43
CA HIS A 7 2.71 -0.72 -7.77
C HIS A 7 2.78 -1.64 -6.54
N ILE A 8 3.07 -1.12 -5.34
CA ILE A 8 2.97 -1.89 -4.10
C ILE A 8 1.50 -2.22 -3.81
N CYS A 9 0.62 -1.24 -3.96
CA CYS A 9 -0.81 -1.42 -3.76
C CYS A 9 -1.40 -2.48 -4.71
N ASP A 10 -0.89 -2.60 -5.95
CA ASP A 10 -1.25 -3.68 -6.89
C ASP A 10 -0.97 -5.08 -6.35
N LEU A 11 0.13 -5.27 -5.62
CA LEU A 11 0.41 -6.54 -4.95
C LEU A 11 -0.48 -6.73 -3.74
N LEU A 12 -0.57 -5.71 -2.87
CA LEU A 12 -1.33 -5.79 -1.62
C LEU A 12 -2.81 -6.07 -1.86
N ASP A 13 -3.45 -5.41 -2.84
CA ASP A 13 -4.84 -5.71 -3.23
C ASP A 13 -5.03 -7.14 -3.74
N ARG A 14 -4.08 -7.66 -4.53
CA ARG A 14 -4.19 -9.03 -5.05
C ARG A 14 -4.12 -10.04 -3.91
N LEU A 15 -3.29 -9.77 -2.91
CA LEU A 15 -3.22 -10.59 -1.71
C LEU A 15 -4.47 -10.41 -0.84
N ASP A 16 -4.97 -9.18 -0.70
CA ASP A 16 -6.22 -8.87 0.01
C ASP A 16 -7.38 -9.68 -0.56
N GLN A 17 -7.50 -9.77 -1.90
CA GLN A 17 -8.49 -10.62 -2.57
C GLN A 17 -8.35 -12.12 -2.26
N VAL A 18 -7.16 -12.60 -1.92
CA VAL A 18 -6.96 -14.00 -1.49
C VAL A 18 -7.50 -14.20 -0.09
N TYR A 19 -7.22 -13.29 0.84
CA TYR A 19 -7.55 -13.45 2.26
C TYR A 19 -8.96 -12.97 2.63
N SER A 20 -9.53 -12.02 1.88
CA SER A 20 -10.88 -11.48 2.09
C SER A 20 -11.96 -12.25 1.32
N ARG A 21 -11.60 -13.29 0.56
CA ARG A 21 -12.57 -14.09 -0.20
C ARG A 21 -13.49 -14.87 0.73
N TYR A 22 -14.78 -14.91 0.39
CA TYR A 22 -15.74 -15.84 0.97
C TYR A 22 -16.34 -16.78 -0.11
N PRO A 23 -16.42 -18.11 0.13
CA PRO A 23 -15.81 -18.83 1.26
C PRO A 23 -14.27 -18.75 1.21
N PRO A 24 -13.59 -18.83 2.37
CA PRO A 24 -12.13 -18.74 2.43
C PRO A 24 -11.49 -19.91 1.68
N TYR A 25 -10.31 -19.66 1.11
CA TYR A 25 -9.49 -20.72 0.54
C TYR A 25 -8.99 -21.67 1.63
N LEU A 26 -8.77 -22.94 1.27
CA LEU A 26 -7.97 -23.82 2.10
C LEU A 26 -6.54 -23.23 2.25
N PRO A 27 -5.86 -23.43 3.39
CA PRO A 27 -4.55 -22.82 3.65
C PRO A 27 -3.51 -23.04 2.55
N LYS A 28 -3.49 -24.24 1.94
CA LYS A 28 -2.60 -24.57 0.82
C LYS A 28 -2.91 -23.74 -0.44
N ASP A 29 -4.19 -23.57 -0.77
CA ASP A 29 -4.62 -22.81 -1.94
C ASP A 29 -4.37 -21.30 -1.75
N ALA A 30 -4.61 -20.78 -0.55
CA ALA A 30 -4.29 -19.39 -0.20
C ALA A 30 -2.79 -19.13 -0.35
N THR A 31 -1.96 -20.04 0.16
CA THR A 31 -0.50 -19.95 0.04
C THR A 31 -0.07 -19.97 -1.42
N GLN A 32 -0.60 -20.90 -2.23
CA GLN A 32 -0.27 -20.97 -3.66
C GLN A 32 -0.70 -19.70 -4.40
N LYS A 33 -1.91 -19.20 -4.17
CA LYS A 33 -2.39 -17.96 -4.80
C LYS A 33 -1.58 -16.73 -4.40
N SER A 34 -1.16 -16.63 -3.15
CA SER A 34 -0.27 -15.57 -2.68
C SER A 34 1.10 -15.66 -3.36
N ARG A 35 1.65 -16.87 -3.54
CA ARG A 35 2.90 -17.08 -4.30
C ARG A 35 2.74 -16.66 -5.76
N ASP A 36 1.65 -17.05 -6.41
CA ASP A 36 1.37 -16.69 -7.81
C ASP A 36 1.24 -15.17 -7.97
N ALA A 37 0.60 -14.49 -7.01
CA ALA A 37 0.48 -13.03 -7.00
C ALA A 37 1.85 -12.33 -6.91
N VAL A 38 2.74 -12.81 -6.03
CA VAL A 38 4.11 -12.29 -5.90
C VAL A 38 4.92 -12.54 -7.19
N LEU A 39 4.89 -13.76 -7.74
CA LEU A 39 5.60 -14.10 -8.97
C LEU A 39 5.14 -13.23 -10.14
N TYR A 40 3.83 -13.09 -10.31
CA TYR A 40 3.26 -12.20 -11.33
C TYR A 40 3.69 -10.75 -11.13
N TRP A 41 3.69 -10.26 -9.88
CA TRP A 41 4.09 -8.89 -9.58
C TRP A 41 5.57 -8.65 -9.89
N PHE A 42 6.47 -9.56 -9.53
CA PHE A 42 7.89 -9.49 -9.91
C PHE A 42 8.09 -9.61 -11.43
N LYS A 43 7.31 -10.43 -12.13
CA LYS A 43 7.33 -10.47 -13.61
C LYS A 43 6.96 -9.11 -14.20
N LYS A 44 5.91 -8.48 -13.68
CA LYS A 44 5.38 -7.19 -14.17
C LYS A 44 6.28 -5.99 -13.81
N HIS A 45 6.88 -5.98 -12.62
CA HIS A 45 7.59 -4.82 -12.07
C HIS A 45 9.10 -5.04 -11.87
N GLY A 46 9.62 -6.24 -12.11
CA GLY A 46 11.00 -6.66 -11.80
C GLY A 46 12.08 -5.77 -12.40
N GLN A 47 11.92 -5.32 -13.64
CA GLN A 47 12.87 -4.40 -14.28
C GLN A 47 12.94 -3.05 -13.53
N LYS A 48 11.79 -2.53 -13.09
CA LYS A 48 11.72 -1.29 -12.30
C LYS A 48 12.30 -1.48 -10.90
N ILE A 49 12.08 -2.65 -10.29
CA ILE A 49 12.63 -3.02 -8.98
C ILE A 49 14.17 -3.04 -9.05
N ARG A 50 14.73 -3.71 -10.06
CA ARG A 50 16.18 -3.89 -10.21
C ARG A 50 16.94 -2.60 -10.51
N HIS A 51 16.39 -1.77 -11.38
CA HIS A 51 17.13 -0.62 -11.93
C HIS A 51 16.64 0.73 -11.42
N GLY A 52 15.53 0.79 -10.68
CA GLY A 52 14.93 2.07 -10.36
C GLY A 52 14.22 2.19 -9.03
N ALA A 53 14.15 1.16 -8.20
CA ALA A 53 13.64 1.27 -6.84
C ALA A 53 14.81 1.49 -5.86
N ASN A 54 14.59 2.33 -4.85
CA ASN A 54 15.41 2.25 -3.65
C ASN A 54 15.04 0.97 -2.89
N GLY A 55 15.95 -0.01 -2.82
CA GLY A 55 15.73 -1.29 -2.16
C GLY A 55 15.25 -1.18 -0.72
N LEU A 56 15.78 -0.22 0.04
CA LEU A 56 15.39 -0.01 1.44
C LEU A 56 13.93 0.46 1.52
N ALA A 57 13.60 1.52 0.77
CA ALA A 57 12.22 2.04 0.74
C ALA A 57 11.22 1.00 0.22
N LEU A 58 11.63 0.17 -0.73
CA LEU A 58 10.81 -0.92 -1.27
C LEU A 58 10.54 -2.01 -0.22
N LEU A 59 11.58 -2.53 0.43
CA LEU A 59 11.45 -3.61 1.43
C LEU A 59 10.76 -3.10 2.70
N SER A 60 11.08 -1.88 3.16
CA SER A 60 10.37 -1.21 4.26
C SER A 60 8.89 -0.97 3.96
N ALA A 61 8.53 -0.76 2.68
CA ALA A 61 7.14 -0.65 2.27
C ALA A 61 6.43 -2.02 2.23
N LEU A 62 7.10 -3.09 1.79
CA LEU A 62 6.48 -4.42 1.73
C LEU A 62 6.37 -5.10 3.10
N PHE A 63 7.30 -4.80 4.02
CA PHE A 63 7.42 -5.44 5.33
C PHE A 63 7.53 -4.40 6.46
N PRO A 64 6.50 -3.57 6.68
CA PRO A 64 6.60 -2.46 7.61
C PRO A 64 6.82 -2.88 9.07
N GLY A 65 6.37 -4.08 9.45
CA GLY A 65 6.62 -4.64 10.78
C GLY A 65 8.09 -5.00 11.06
N ARG A 66 8.93 -5.12 10.02
CA ARG A 66 10.37 -5.36 10.17
C ARG A 66 11.19 -4.07 10.29
N THR A 67 10.62 -2.92 9.97
CA THR A 67 11.33 -1.64 10.03
C THR A 67 11.29 -1.07 11.46
N GLN A 68 12.46 -0.92 12.08
CA GLN A 68 12.62 -0.22 13.37
C GLN A 68 12.53 1.30 13.18
N ARG A 69 11.33 1.82 12.93
CA ARG A 69 11.08 3.27 12.98
C ARG A 69 10.87 3.63 14.45
N ALA A 70 11.70 4.53 14.99
CA ALA A 70 11.70 4.94 16.39
C ALA A 70 10.39 5.55 16.89
N HIS A 71 9.46 5.88 15.98
CA HIS A 71 8.16 6.44 16.31
C HIS A 71 7.04 5.76 15.52
N GLU A 72 6.05 5.26 16.26
CA GLU A 72 4.81 4.71 15.73
C GLU A 72 3.72 5.76 15.93
N LEU A 73 3.26 6.38 14.84
CA LEU A 73 2.06 7.21 14.88
C LEU A 73 0.90 6.31 15.30
N ASP A 74 0.26 6.64 16.43
CA ASP A 74 -0.91 5.88 16.86
C ASP A 74 -2.12 6.15 15.94
N SER A 75 -3.07 5.22 15.92
CA SER A 75 -4.26 5.31 15.07
C SER A 75 -5.07 6.59 15.31
N LYS A 76 -5.08 7.10 16.55
CA LYS A 76 -5.82 8.33 16.92
C LYS A 76 -5.17 9.59 16.36
N SER A 77 -3.85 9.70 16.41
CA SER A 77 -3.10 10.83 15.85
C SER A 77 -3.14 10.80 14.34
N LEU A 78 -2.99 9.62 13.73
CA LEU A 78 -3.11 9.45 12.29
C LEU A 78 -4.50 9.84 11.78
N GLU A 79 -5.57 9.43 12.46
CA GLU A 79 -6.94 9.85 12.14
C GLU A 79 -7.11 11.38 12.16
N LYS A 80 -6.57 12.07 13.17
CA LYS A 80 -6.62 13.54 13.25
C LYS A 80 -5.87 14.20 12.10
N ILE A 81 -4.69 13.68 11.75
CA ILE A 81 -3.88 14.17 10.62
C ILE A 81 -4.69 14.01 9.32
N ILE A 82 -5.28 12.84 9.08
CA ILE A 82 -6.08 12.56 7.88
C ILE A 82 -7.31 13.46 7.82
N SER A 83 -8.05 13.59 8.93
CA SER A 83 -9.26 14.43 9.02
C SER A 83 -8.97 15.88 8.65
N ARG A 84 -7.87 16.42 9.21
CA ARG A 84 -7.41 17.79 8.94
C ARG A 84 -6.90 17.94 7.51
N ALA A 85 -6.06 17.02 7.04
CA ALA A 85 -5.44 17.10 5.73
C ALA A 85 -6.47 17.05 4.60
N LEU A 86 -7.51 16.24 4.75
CA LEU A 86 -8.57 16.09 3.76
C LEU A 86 -9.73 17.08 3.95
N SER A 87 -9.68 17.93 4.98
CA SER A 87 -10.75 18.88 5.32
C SER A 87 -12.14 18.22 5.38
N LEU A 88 -12.21 17.05 6.04
CA LEU A 88 -13.43 16.23 6.04
C LEU A 88 -14.58 16.94 6.77
N PRO A 89 -15.81 16.96 6.22
CA PRO A 89 -16.99 17.43 6.93
C PRO A 89 -17.31 16.51 8.12
N SER A 90 -18.07 17.04 9.09
CA SER A 90 -18.42 16.33 10.32
C SER A 90 -18.96 14.91 10.10
N SER A 91 -19.85 14.72 9.11
CA SER A 91 -20.39 13.39 8.76
C SER A 91 -19.33 12.39 8.31
N GLN A 92 -18.33 12.84 7.53
CA GLN A 92 -17.23 11.99 7.08
C GLN A 92 -16.21 11.73 8.20
N VAL A 93 -16.05 12.66 9.15
CA VAL A 93 -15.26 12.41 10.36
C VAL A 93 -15.92 11.32 11.21
N THR A 94 -17.25 11.34 11.36
CA THR A 94 -17.97 10.26 12.04
C THR A 94 -17.74 8.91 11.35
N ASP A 95 -17.88 8.86 10.03
CA ASP A 95 -17.60 7.64 9.24
C ASP A 95 -16.15 7.18 9.37
N LEU A 96 -15.19 8.12 9.41
CA LEU A 96 -13.79 7.82 9.65
C LEU A 96 -13.60 7.19 11.03
N THR A 97 -14.23 7.71 12.08
CA THR A 97 -14.06 7.24 13.46
C THR A 97 -14.67 5.88 13.78
N ARG A 98 -15.44 5.28 12.85
CA ARG A 98 -16.11 3.98 13.07
C ARG A 98 -15.17 2.83 13.41
N TRP A 99 -13.89 2.91 13.04
CA TRP A 99 -12.90 1.89 13.43
C TRP A 99 -12.74 1.76 14.96
N ARG A 100 -13.20 2.74 15.73
CA ARG A 100 -13.16 2.75 17.20
C ARG A 100 -14.33 2.00 17.86
N GLU A 101 -15.38 1.69 17.11
CA GLU A 101 -16.62 1.15 17.68
C GLU A 101 -16.44 -0.31 18.13
N PRO A 102 -16.86 -0.68 19.35
CA PRO A 102 -16.83 -2.06 19.82
C PRO A 102 -17.72 -2.94 18.93
N GLY A 103 -17.18 -4.02 18.37
CA GLY A 103 -17.92 -4.89 17.46
C GLY A 103 -17.97 -4.40 16.01
N ALA A 104 -17.24 -3.35 15.65
CA ALA A 104 -16.89 -3.04 14.26
C ALA A 104 -15.97 -4.16 13.72
N GLY A 105 -16.57 -5.32 13.44
CA GLY A 105 -15.88 -6.44 12.79
C GLY A 105 -15.15 -5.96 11.54
N GLU A 106 -13.92 -6.42 11.38
CA GLU A 106 -13.06 -6.34 10.19
C GLU A 106 -12.71 -4.95 9.60
N SER A 107 -13.31 -3.85 10.04
CA SER A 107 -13.09 -2.52 9.46
C SER A 107 -12.05 -1.71 10.25
N ASP A 108 -10.79 -1.75 9.81
CA ASP A 108 -9.70 -0.94 10.34
C ASP A 108 -9.75 0.53 9.88
N LEU A 109 -8.87 1.39 10.44
CA LEU A 109 -8.77 2.80 10.04
C LEU A 109 -8.50 2.93 8.53
N GLY A 110 -7.67 2.04 7.94
CA GLY A 110 -7.40 2.03 6.51
C GLY A 110 -8.67 1.83 5.66
N ALA A 111 -9.52 0.86 6.03
CA ALA A 111 -10.81 0.65 5.37
C ALA A 111 -11.76 1.85 5.53
N CYS A 112 -11.78 2.49 6.70
CA CYS A 112 -12.57 3.71 6.90
C CYS A 112 -12.09 4.87 6.01
N VAL A 113 -10.78 5.05 5.85
CA VAL A 113 -10.18 6.07 4.95
C VAL A 113 -10.60 5.83 3.51
N GLU A 114 -10.51 4.58 3.01
CA GLU A 114 -10.94 4.23 1.66
C GLU A 114 -12.42 4.56 1.44
N ARG A 115 -13.27 4.19 2.41
CA ARG A 115 -14.72 4.43 2.34
C ARG A 115 -15.04 5.92 2.25
N VAL A 116 -14.48 6.74 3.13
CA VAL A 116 -14.70 8.19 3.16
C VAL A 116 -14.26 8.85 1.85
N LEU A 117 -13.09 8.49 1.34
CA LEU A 117 -12.58 9.04 0.08
C LEU A 117 -13.44 8.63 -1.13
N ASN A 118 -13.94 7.39 -1.17
CA ASN A 118 -14.84 6.94 -2.22
C ASN A 118 -16.20 7.66 -2.17
N GLN A 119 -16.73 7.95 -0.98
CA GLN A 119 -17.96 8.74 -0.82
C GLN A 119 -17.78 10.18 -1.32
N ALA A 120 -16.66 10.83 -1.00
CA ALA A 120 -16.37 12.19 -1.45
C ALA A 120 -16.31 12.30 -2.99
N VAL A 121 -15.76 11.27 -3.63
CA VAL A 121 -15.74 11.14 -5.09
C VAL A 121 -17.16 10.93 -5.64
N GLY A 122 -17.95 10.03 -5.05
CA GLY A 122 -19.35 9.79 -5.44
C GLY A 122 -20.25 11.02 -5.36
N VAL A 123 -20.15 11.79 -4.26
CA VAL A 123 -20.89 13.05 -4.07
C VAL A 123 -20.48 14.10 -5.10
N SER A 124 -19.19 14.15 -5.48
CA SER A 124 -18.71 15.08 -6.50
C SER A 124 -19.29 14.81 -7.89
N TYR A 125 -19.54 13.54 -8.24
CA TYR A 125 -20.22 13.17 -9.48
C TYR A 125 -21.71 13.57 -9.45
N LEU A 126 -22.41 13.30 -8.35
CA LEU A 126 -23.83 13.61 -8.22
C LEU A 126 -24.09 15.13 -8.21
N ASN A 127 -23.26 15.91 -7.51
CA ASN A 127 -23.37 17.37 -7.48
C ASN A 127 -23.10 18.00 -8.86
N ARG A 128 -22.27 17.35 -9.70
CA ARG A 128 -22.02 17.79 -11.08
C ARG A 128 -23.23 17.54 -11.99
N THR A 129 -23.97 16.44 -11.79
CA THR A 129 -25.18 16.14 -12.57
C THR A 129 -26.42 16.89 -12.08
N ALA A 130 -26.41 17.42 -10.85
CA ALA A 130 -27.53 18.18 -10.28
C ALA A 130 -27.54 19.67 -10.66
N THR A 131 -26.52 20.17 -11.36
CA THR A 131 -26.53 21.53 -11.92
C THR A 131 -27.15 21.49 -13.31
N THR A 132 -28.45 21.76 -13.38
CA THR A 132 -29.25 21.90 -14.60
C THR A 132 -28.68 22.99 -15.50
N VAL A 133 -28.10 22.57 -16.63
CA VAL A 133 -27.97 23.39 -17.84
C VAL A 133 -28.77 22.65 -18.91
N PRO A 134 -29.74 23.30 -19.59
CA PRO A 134 -30.58 22.63 -20.56
C PRO A 134 -29.74 22.17 -21.75
N VAL A 135 -30.02 20.93 -22.16
CA VAL A 135 -29.45 20.23 -23.31
C VAL A 135 -29.54 21.12 -24.56
N THR A 136 -28.38 21.38 -25.17
CA THR A 136 -28.31 21.58 -26.62
C THR A 136 -27.22 20.66 -27.15
N ASP A 137 -27.58 19.93 -28.20
CA ASP A 137 -26.83 18.88 -28.87
C ASP A 137 -25.37 19.24 -29.10
N TYR A 138 -24.42 18.51 -28.50
CA TYR A 138 -23.06 18.34 -29.03
C TYR A 138 -22.40 17.12 -28.36
N ASP A 139 -21.65 16.38 -29.19
CA ASP A 139 -20.95 15.11 -28.98
C ASP A 139 -20.72 14.64 -27.53
N SER A 140 -21.19 13.42 -27.29
CA SER A 140 -20.86 12.62 -26.11
C SER A 140 -19.40 12.17 -26.15
N GLN A 141 -18.47 13.10 -25.92
CA GLN A 141 -17.14 12.75 -25.46
C GLN A 141 -17.23 12.58 -23.94
N GLU A 142 -17.53 11.35 -23.53
CA GLU A 142 -17.40 10.87 -22.17
C GLU A 142 -16.00 11.24 -21.64
N ILE A 143 -15.89 12.34 -20.90
CA ILE A 143 -14.64 12.71 -20.22
C ILE A 143 -14.52 11.73 -19.07
N ALA A 144 -13.95 10.56 -19.38
CA ALA A 144 -13.42 9.64 -18.39
C ALA A 144 -12.54 10.47 -17.47
N VAL A 145 -13.02 10.72 -16.24
CA VAL A 145 -12.22 11.27 -15.16
C VAL A 145 -11.16 10.23 -14.88
N GLN A 146 -10.06 10.33 -15.63
CA GLN A 146 -8.88 9.51 -15.47
C GLN A 146 -8.50 9.62 -13.98
N PRO A 147 -8.40 8.50 -13.24
CA PRO A 147 -7.85 8.53 -11.90
C PRO A 147 -6.48 9.16 -12.07
N ARG A 148 -6.23 10.32 -11.44
CA ARG A 148 -4.90 10.93 -11.43
C ARG A 148 -3.93 9.84 -10.99
N ALA A 149 -3.16 9.29 -11.92
CA ALA A 149 -2.26 8.20 -11.63
C ALA A 149 -1.30 8.72 -10.54
N SER A 150 -1.48 8.23 -9.31
CA SER A 150 -0.74 8.77 -8.18
C SER A 150 0.74 8.69 -8.48
N ARG A 151 1.39 9.85 -8.45
CA ARG A 151 2.83 9.99 -8.68
C ARG A 151 3.65 9.76 -7.41
N VAL A 152 2.99 9.48 -6.28
CA VAL A 152 3.64 9.22 -4.99
C VAL A 152 4.49 7.96 -5.12
N THR A 153 5.75 8.05 -4.69
CA THR A 153 6.70 6.94 -4.76
C THR A 153 7.02 6.40 -3.36
N VAL A 154 7.53 5.18 -3.29
CA VAL A 154 7.93 4.57 -2.02
C VAL A 154 9.07 5.35 -1.36
N GLU A 155 9.95 5.95 -2.15
CA GLU A 155 11.04 6.80 -1.64
C GLU A 155 10.51 8.09 -1.01
N GLU A 156 9.50 8.71 -1.61
CA GLU A 156 8.85 9.89 -1.07
C GLU A 156 8.16 9.58 0.27
N ILE A 157 7.45 8.44 0.33
CA ILE A 157 6.83 7.98 1.58
C ILE A 157 7.89 7.73 2.65
N GLU A 158 8.95 6.98 2.32
CA GLU A 158 10.03 6.68 3.26
C GLU A 158 10.69 7.96 3.81
N GLN A 159 10.94 8.96 2.96
CA GLN A 159 11.48 10.25 3.37
C GLN A 159 10.56 10.98 4.36
N VAL A 160 9.25 11.00 4.12
CA VAL A 160 8.27 11.61 5.02
C VAL A 160 8.24 10.85 6.36
N LEU A 161 8.25 9.52 6.34
CA LEU A 161 8.25 8.71 7.57
C LEU A 161 9.55 8.89 8.38
N MET A 162 10.71 8.96 7.72
CA MET A 162 11.98 9.27 8.39
C MET A 162 11.96 10.68 8.99
N ALA A 163 11.42 11.68 8.29
CA ALA A 163 11.33 13.04 8.80
C ALA A 163 10.45 13.10 10.06
N ILE A 164 9.31 12.40 10.08
CA ILE A 164 8.44 12.29 11.27
C ILE A 164 9.20 11.64 12.43
N ALA A 165 9.94 10.56 12.15
CA ALA A 165 10.73 9.88 13.17
C ALA A 165 11.87 10.76 13.73
N SER A 166 12.46 11.64 12.92
CA SER A 166 13.55 12.52 13.36
C SER A 166 13.11 13.70 14.25
N GLN A 167 11.84 14.09 14.19
CA GLN A 167 11.34 15.29 14.88
C GLN A 167 10.72 15.01 16.25
N THR A 168 10.60 13.74 16.64
CA THR A 168 10.04 13.40 17.94
C THR A 168 11.19 13.23 18.93
N PRO A 169 11.37 14.11 19.93
CA PRO A 169 12.42 13.94 20.92
C PRO A 169 12.19 12.66 21.73
N LEU A 170 13.28 11.96 22.07
CA LEU A 170 13.31 10.97 23.15
C LEU A 170 12.65 11.60 24.40
N PRO A 171 11.67 10.94 25.06
CA PRO A 171 10.98 11.56 26.18
C PRO A 171 12.00 11.96 27.26
N PRO A 172 12.00 13.22 27.74
CA PRO A 172 12.77 13.58 28.92
C PRO A 172 12.21 12.83 30.14
N PRO A 173 13.05 12.50 31.14
CA PRO A 173 12.58 11.84 32.34
C PRO A 173 11.63 12.78 33.08
N LEU A 174 10.40 12.32 33.31
CA LEU A 174 9.40 12.77 34.28
C LEU A 174 9.42 14.27 34.61
N GLU A 175 8.45 15.03 34.07
CA GLU A 175 7.53 15.86 34.88
C GLU A 175 6.56 16.70 34.02
N ARG A 176 5.27 16.61 34.40
CA ARG A 176 4.13 17.54 34.18
C ARG A 176 3.39 17.56 32.83
N PRO A 177 2.06 17.28 32.83
CA PRO A 177 1.19 17.50 31.68
C PRO A 177 0.77 18.97 31.63
N LEU A 178 1.43 19.76 30.79
CA LEU A 178 0.87 20.99 30.25
C LEU A 178 0.41 20.69 28.83
N ALA A 179 -0.86 20.93 28.57
CA ALA A 179 -1.47 20.86 27.25
C ALA A 179 -0.74 21.83 26.31
N LEU A 180 0.29 21.33 25.62
CA LEU A 180 1.00 22.08 24.61
C LEU A 180 0.22 21.94 23.29
N ASP A 181 -0.40 23.06 22.97
CA ASP A 181 -0.88 23.49 21.67
C ASP A 181 0.06 22.98 20.55
N TRP A 182 -0.37 21.94 19.81
CA TRP A 182 0.38 21.35 18.71
C TRP A 182 0.43 22.35 17.54
N THR A 183 1.34 23.32 17.63
CA THR A 183 1.51 24.35 16.61
C THR A 183 2.63 23.95 15.64
N CYS A 184 2.19 23.61 14.42
CA CYS A 184 2.93 23.68 13.15
C CYS A 184 4.07 22.65 12.91
N ASP A 185 3.69 21.39 12.70
CA ASP A 185 4.60 20.29 12.38
C ASP A 185 4.72 20.04 10.87
N ALA A 186 5.71 20.64 10.22
CA ALA A 186 6.00 20.47 8.79
C ALA A 186 6.00 18.99 8.28
N PRO A 187 6.40 17.96 9.05
CA PRO A 187 6.28 16.56 8.63
C PRO A 187 4.84 16.03 8.63
N THR A 188 4.03 16.43 9.61
CA THR A 188 2.61 16.03 9.64
C THR A 188 1.84 16.66 8.49
N GLU A 189 2.20 17.88 8.09
CA GLU A 189 1.70 18.52 6.87
C GLU A 189 2.15 17.77 5.61
N SER A 190 3.42 17.33 5.57
CA SER A 190 3.94 16.51 4.47
C SER A 190 3.21 15.18 4.34
N LEU A 191 2.88 14.53 5.46
CA LEU A 191 2.02 13.35 5.48
C LEU A 191 0.60 13.67 4.99
N GLY A 192 0.03 14.80 5.40
CA GLY A 192 -1.26 15.27 4.89
C GLY A 192 -1.26 15.46 3.37
N ARG A 193 -0.19 16.04 2.81
CA ARG A 193 -0.01 16.19 1.35
C ARG A 193 0.06 14.86 0.61
N LEU A 194 0.57 13.79 1.23
CA LEU A 194 0.51 12.45 0.65
C LEU A 194 -0.94 11.99 0.51
N TYR A 195 -1.74 12.08 1.58
CA TYR A 195 -3.17 11.70 1.55
C TYR A 195 -3.98 12.50 0.54
N GLN A 196 -3.71 13.80 0.37
CA GLN A 196 -4.37 14.63 -0.64
C GLN A 196 -4.07 14.21 -2.09
N ARG A 197 -2.94 13.52 -2.33
CA ARG A 197 -2.48 13.10 -3.66
C ARG A 197 -2.80 11.66 -3.99
N LEU A 198 -3.17 10.85 -2.98
CA LEU A 198 -3.43 9.43 -3.13
C LEU A 198 -4.93 9.17 -3.37
N PRO A 199 -5.28 8.25 -4.28
CA PRO A 199 -6.66 7.75 -4.37
C PRO A 199 -7.07 7.04 -3.07
N ALA A 200 -8.36 6.72 -2.96
CA ALA A 200 -8.93 6.01 -1.81
C ALA A 200 -8.18 4.70 -1.49
N ARG A 201 -7.93 3.91 -2.53
CA ARG A 201 -7.26 2.60 -2.46
C ARG A 201 -5.83 2.71 -1.94
N GLU A 202 -5.00 3.57 -2.52
CA GLU A 202 -3.64 3.77 -2.06
C GLU A 202 -3.61 4.42 -0.67
N SER A 203 -4.56 5.29 -0.35
CA SER A 203 -4.66 5.90 0.99
C SER A 203 -4.89 4.85 2.07
N LYS A 204 -5.74 3.83 1.83
CA LYS A 204 -5.87 2.67 2.73
C LYS A 204 -4.53 2.00 2.99
N TRP A 205 -3.81 1.67 1.93
CA TRP A 205 -2.53 0.97 2.05
C TRP A 205 -1.45 1.83 2.70
N LEU A 206 -1.47 3.15 2.49
CA LEU A 206 -0.60 4.07 3.22
C LEU A 206 -0.94 4.08 4.72
N THR A 207 -2.22 4.12 5.09
CA THR A 207 -2.65 4.04 6.49
C THR A 207 -2.15 2.75 7.14
N ARG A 208 -2.36 1.60 6.49
CA ARG A 208 -1.87 0.30 6.95
C ARG A 208 -0.35 0.21 7.04
N LEU A 209 0.37 0.85 6.10
CA LEU A 209 1.83 0.95 6.11
C LEU A 209 2.36 1.74 7.32
N ILE A 210 1.72 2.87 7.64
CA ILE A 210 2.09 3.73 8.77
C ILE A 210 1.85 3.03 10.10
N LEU A 211 0.71 2.36 10.23
CA LEU A 211 0.34 1.55 11.38
C LEU A 211 1.06 0.19 11.44
N LYS A 212 1.93 -0.09 10.46
CA LYS A 212 2.72 -1.32 10.31
C LYS A 212 1.90 -2.62 10.33
N SER A 213 0.64 -2.57 9.89
CA SER A 213 -0.23 -3.74 9.86
C SER A 213 -0.97 -3.81 8.54
N TYR A 214 -0.67 -4.85 7.75
CA TYR A 214 -1.38 -5.17 6.51
C TYR A 214 -2.53 -6.16 6.70
N SER A 215 -2.87 -6.52 7.94
CA SER A 215 -3.92 -7.50 8.24
C SER A 215 -5.20 -7.28 7.40
N PRO A 216 -5.77 -8.34 6.79
CA PRO A 216 -5.38 -9.75 6.89
C PRO A 216 -4.29 -10.19 5.91
N VAL A 217 -3.73 -9.28 5.10
CA VAL A 217 -2.76 -9.62 4.05
C VAL A 217 -1.46 -10.14 4.63
N MET A 218 -1.09 -11.36 4.21
CA MET A 218 0.24 -11.91 4.41
C MET A 218 1.03 -11.96 3.10
N VAL A 219 2.12 -11.20 3.06
CA VAL A 219 3.09 -11.18 1.95
C VAL A 219 4.09 -12.34 2.14
N PRO A 220 4.24 -13.26 1.16
CA PRO A 220 5.26 -14.32 1.20
C PRO A 220 6.70 -13.77 1.23
N ASP A 221 7.21 -13.51 2.43
CA ASP A 221 8.44 -12.77 2.69
C ASP A 221 9.69 -13.43 2.10
N HIS A 222 9.92 -14.72 2.41
CA HIS A 222 11.05 -15.48 1.88
C HIS A 222 11.09 -15.46 0.34
N LEU A 223 9.94 -15.63 -0.31
CA LEU A 223 9.85 -15.60 -1.77
C LEU A 223 10.18 -14.21 -2.33
N VAL A 224 9.69 -13.14 -1.69
CA VAL A 224 10.01 -11.76 -2.09
C VAL A 224 11.51 -11.49 -1.93
N TYR A 225 12.12 -11.93 -0.83
CA TYR A 225 13.56 -11.75 -0.60
C TYR A 225 14.38 -12.48 -1.67
N GLU A 226 14.06 -13.74 -1.94
CA GLU A 226 14.73 -14.56 -2.95
C GLU A 226 14.60 -13.99 -4.37
N LEU A 227 13.41 -13.49 -4.73
CA LEU A 227 13.16 -12.84 -6.02
C LEU A 227 13.82 -11.46 -6.16
N TYR A 228 14.02 -10.76 -5.04
CA TYR A 228 14.74 -9.50 -5.01
C TYR A 228 16.25 -9.74 -5.17
N HIS A 229 16.83 -10.62 -4.35
CA HIS A 229 18.23 -11.02 -4.45
C HIS A 229 18.45 -12.41 -3.82
N PRO A 230 19.17 -13.35 -4.48
CA PRO A 230 19.29 -14.74 -4.01
C PRO A 230 19.84 -14.89 -2.59
N PHE A 231 20.77 -14.02 -2.18
CA PHE A 231 21.40 -14.05 -0.84
C PHE A 231 20.67 -13.22 0.22
N LEU A 232 19.60 -12.50 -0.15
CA LEU A 232 18.88 -11.67 0.81
C LEU A 232 18.21 -12.49 1.94
N PRO A 233 17.60 -13.67 1.70
CA PRO A 233 17.06 -14.49 2.78
C PRO A 233 18.11 -14.83 3.84
N ASP A 234 19.23 -15.44 3.44
CA ASP A 234 20.31 -15.87 4.34
C ASP A 234 20.89 -14.69 5.12
N LEU A 235 21.03 -13.54 4.45
CA LEU A 235 21.58 -12.35 5.08
C LEU A 235 20.63 -11.77 6.12
N LEU A 236 19.31 -11.82 5.88
CA LEU A 236 18.30 -11.32 6.81
C LEU A 236 18.08 -12.25 8.02
N GLU A 237 18.59 -13.48 7.99
CA GLU A 237 18.65 -14.36 9.15
C GLU A 237 19.73 -13.90 10.15
N VAL A 238 20.83 -13.33 9.63
CA VAL A 238 21.95 -12.83 10.45
C VAL A 238 21.77 -11.35 10.79
N GLU A 239 21.41 -10.53 9.81
CA GLU A 239 21.22 -9.08 9.91
C GLU A 239 19.74 -8.74 9.76
N GLN A 240 19.05 -8.51 10.88
CA GLN A 240 17.60 -8.24 10.85
C GLN A 240 17.23 -6.91 10.20
N ASP A 241 18.18 -5.98 10.09
CA ASP A 241 17.99 -4.66 9.51
C ASP A 241 18.18 -4.65 7.99
N PHE A 242 17.18 -4.14 7.26
CA PHE A 242 17.24 -4.06 5.80
C PHE A 242 18.37 -3.15 5.29
N SER A 243 18.70 -2.08 6.01
CA SER A 243 19.76 -1.16 5.58
C SER A 243 21.13 -1.83 5.64
N ALA A 244 21.43 -2.49 6.75
CA ALA A 244 22.64 -3.28 6.96
C ALA A 244 22.75 -4.43 5.95
N ALA A 245 21.68 -5.22 5.77
CA ALA A 245 21.65 -6.31 4.81
C ALA A 245 21.89 -5.81 3.37
N LEU A 246 21.20 -4.75 2.93
CA LEU A 246 21.41 -4.20 1.59
C LEU A 246 22.81 -3.59 1.41
N PHE A 247 23.42 -3.05 2.46
CA PHE A 247 24.80 -2.57 2.43
C PHE A 247 25.79 -3.71 2.18
N LEU A 248 25.65 -4.82 2.90
CA LEU A 248 26.48 -6.01 2.72
C LEU A 248 26.29 -6.63 1.33
N LEU A 249 25.05 -6.73 0.83
CA LEU A 249 24.78 -7.22 -0.53
C LEU A 249 25.48 -6.40 -1.61
N ARG A 250 25.53 -5.08 -1.46
CA ARG A 250 26.28 -4.21 -2.39
C ARG A 250 27.79 -4.50 -2.35
N GLY A 251 28.33 -4.81 -1.18
CA GLY A 251 29.73 -5.19 -1.01
C GLY A 251 30.09 -6.53 -1.65
N MET A 252 29.15 -7.48 -1.72
CA MET A 252 29.37 -8.79 -2.32
C MET A 252 29.52 -8.74 -3.86
N ASN A 253 29.06 -7.68 -4.52
CA ASN A 253 29.10 -7.49 -5.98
C ASN A 253 28.59 -8.70 -6.79
N VAL A 254 27.64 -9.46 -6.22
CA VAL A 254 27.00 -10.56 -6.94
C VAL A 254 25.79 -9.99 -7.69
N PRO A 255 25.68 -10.17 -9.01
CA PRO A 255 24.49 -9.75 -9.73
C PRO A 255 23.28 -10.52 -9.20
N ALA A 256 22.12 -9.87 -9.14
CA ALA A 256 20.84 -10.52 -8.86
C ALA A 256 20.54 -11.54 -9.98
N LEU A 257 21.14 -12.72 -9.90
CA LEU A 257 20.99 -13.79 -10.87
C LEU A 257 19.51 -14.21 -10.85
N VAL A 258 18.88 -14.17 -12.03
CA VAL A 258 17.54 -14.72 -12.21
C VAL A 258 17.64 -16.19 -11.86
N HIS A 259 17.06 -16.62 -10.74
CA HIS A 259 17.00 -18.05 -10.47
C HIS A 259 16.15 -18.68 -11.60
N PRO A 260 16.71 -19.59 -12.43
CA PRO A 260 15.99 -20.14 -13.58
C PRO A 260 14.71 -20.89 -13.18
N LYS A 261 14.61 -21.30 -11.91
CA LYS A 261 13.43 -21.95 -11.32
C LYS A 261 12.16 -21.09 -11.38
N TYR A 262 12.26 -19.76 -11.38
CA TYR A 262 11.08 -18.87 -11.42
C TYR A 262 10.82 -18.26 -12.81
N ALA A 263 11.76 -18.40 -13.75
CA ALA A 263 11.56 -17.99 -15.13
C ALA A 263 10.55 -18.91 -15.85
N SER A 264 10.52 -20.20 -15.50
CA SER A 264 9.62 -21.21 -16.09
C SER A 264 8.22 -21.25 -15.47
N LEU A 265 8.07 -20.91 -14.19
CA LEU A 265 6.78 -20.86 -13.49
C LEU A 265 5.89 -19.67 -13.91
N ALA A 266 6.43 -18.75 -14.72
CA ALA A 266 5.74 -17.58 -15.22
C ALA A 266 4.98 -17.83 -16.54
N GLU A 267 5.02 -19.05 -17.07
CA GLU A 267 4.16 -19.46 -18.18
C GLU A 267 2.76 -19.77 -17.65
N THR A 268 1.77 -18.98 -18.12
CA THR A 268 0.35 -19.24 -17.88
C THR A 268 0.01 -20.67 -18.31
N PRO A 269 -0.90 -21.38 -17.61
CA PRO A 269 -1.45 -22.61 -18.16
C PRO A 269 -2.07 -22.28 -19.53
N LYS A 270 -1.48 -22.85 -20.58
CA LYS A 270 -2.06 -22.82 -21.93
C LYS A 270 -3.48 -23.40 -21.83
N GLY A 271 -4.37 -22.77 -22.59
CA GLY A 271 -5.80 -22.83 -22.41
C GLY A 271 -6.39 -24.22 -22.18
N ILE A 272 -7.40 -24.25 -21.31
CA ILE A 272 -8.41 -25.28 -21.32
C ILE A 272 -9.00 -25.27 -22.74
N SER A 273 -8.70 -26.34 -23.49
CA SER A 273 -9.31 -26.67 -24.76
C SER A 273 -10.83 -26.54 -24.64
N ALA A 274 -11.44 -25.81 -25.56
CA ALA A 274 -12.89 -25.82 -25.74
C ALA A 274 -13.36 -27.28 -25.97
N PRO A 275 -14.57 -27.65 -25.51
CA PRO A 275 -15.14 -28.95 -25.80
C PRO A 275 -15.51 -29.04 -27.30
N PRO A 276 -15.47 -30.23 -27.90
CA PRO A 276 -15.76 -30.41 -29.32
C PRO A 276 -17.24 -30.13 -29.61
N ASP A 277 -17.49 -29.42 -30.71
CA ASP A 277 -18.80 -29.19 -31.30
C ASP A 277 -19.56 -30.52 -31.47
N ILE A 278 -20.69 -30.64 -30.79
CA ILE A 278 -21.69 -31.66 -31.09
C ILE A 278 -22.43 -31.21 -32.34
N ARG A 279 -22.06 -31.78 -33.49
CA ARG A 279 -22.93 -31.79 -34.67
C ARG A 279 -24.16 -32.62 -34.35
N ILE A 280 -25.32 -31.97 -34.39
CA ILE A 280 -26.61 -32.64 -34.49
C ILE A 280 -26.85 -32.82 -35.99
N ASP A 281 -26.76 -34.07 -36.44
CA ASP A 281 -27.48 -34.58 -37.61
C ASP A 281 -28.76 -35.26 -37.13
#